data_AF-A0A6A6I9L8-F1
#
_entry.id   AF-A0A6A6I9L8-F1
#
_cell.length_a   1.000
_cell.length_b   1.000
_cell.length_c   1.000
_cell.angle_alpha   90.00
_cell.angle_beta   90.00
_cell.angle_gamma   90.00
#
_symmetry.space_group_name_H-M   'P 1'
#
loop_
_entity.id
_entity.type
_entity.pdbx_description
1 polymer ?
#
loop_
_entity_poly.entity_id
_entity_poly.type
_entity_poly.pdbx_seq_one_letter_code
_entity_poly.pdbx_strand_id
1 'polypeptide(L)'
;MRFFSLLALISTASATPTQSLDFTSYGLVPRADPSLTGYLGVFFLGDKPSVYFYTSNGNNGISMKALNKGQPVINPTKGTQGVRDPSIIAGGGADAGKKWYIIGTDLNIGKTTWDAAQRQGSRGIFVWESTDLINWTGERLVQVEDATAGMVWAPDAIWDAQKGQYLVHWASKFYPTSDPQHTGSPSATRIRYAYTSDFKTFSAPQDYINKSPTNIIDLNILPLGDNAYARFMKDETAKTVFTEISTNGLFGTWTRPGGSNAIITSGVEGPAAYWDNQVAGKAYLLLDFYGSDGYRPYESTDVKGGKWTASDRSAFPKNLRHGSVLPVNAAQLSAVSAKWPA
;
A
#
# COMPACT_ATOMS: atom_id res chain seq x y z
N MET A 1 -40.20 54.39 -62.77
CA MET A 1 -39.62 53.85 -61.52
C MET A 1 -40.68 53.03 -60.81
N ARG A 2 -40.53 51.70 -60.76
CA ARG A 2 -41.40 50.80 -59.97
C ARG A 2 -40.61 50.38 -58.73
N PHE A 3 -41.10 50.71 -57.54
CA PHE A 3 -40.53 50.26 -56.27
C PHE A 3 -41.12 48.89 -55.91
N PHE A 4 -40.27 47.87 -55.81
CA PHE A 4 -40.62 46.58 -55.20
C PHE A 4 -40.36 46.68 -53.69
N SER A 5 -41.39 46.43 -52.88
CA SER A 5 -41.26 46.25 -51.42
C SER A 5 -40.92 44.79 -51.13
N LEU A 6 -39.78 44.56 -50.49
CA LEU A 6 -39.32 43.25 -50.05
C LEU A 6 -39.86 42.99 -48.63
N LEU A 7 -40.76 42.01 -48.50
CA LEU A 7 -41.32 41.59 -47.21
C LEU A 7 -40.35 40.56 -46.58
N ALA A 8 -39.69 40.91 -45.47
CA ALA A 8 -38.85 40.00 -44.72
C ALA A 8 -39.71 39.12 -43.80
N LEU A 9 -39.72 37.80 -44.02
CA LEU A 9 -40.27 36.84 -43.06
C LEU A 9 -39.28 36.65 -41.90
N ILE A 10 -39.71 36.99 -40.69
CA ILE A 10 -38.99 36.68 -39.45
C ILE A 10 -39.46 35.29 -38.99
N SER A 11 -38.56 34.31 -39.00
CA SER A 11 -38.80 32.98 -38.43
C SER A 11 -38.64 33.02 -36.92
N THR A 12 -39.73 32.78 -36.18
CA THR A 12 -39.71 32.62 -34.73
C THR A 12 -39.23 31.21 -34.37
N ALA A 13 -37.96 31.08 -34.01
CA ALA A 13 -37.43 29.85 -33.42
C ALA A 13 -38.05 29.66 -32.02
N SER A 14 -38.90 28.65 -31.87
CA SER A 14 -39.46 28.27 -30.57
C SER A 14 -38.40 27.50 -29.78
N ALA A 15 -37.81 28.13 -28.77
CA ALA A 15 -36.91 27.45 -27.84
C ALA A 15 -37.72 26.42 -27.05
N THR A 16 -37.36 25.14 -27.17
CA THR A 16 -37.94 24.09 -26.33
C THR A 16 -37.55 24.33 -24.87
N PRO A 17 -38.45 24.08 -23.90
CA PRO A 17 -38.15 24.29 -22.50
C PRO A 17 -37.03 23.33 -22.06
N THR A 18 -35.98 23.89 -21.48
CA THR A 18 -34.90 23.15 -20.83
C THR A 18 -35.50 22.41 -19.63
N GLN A 19 -35.61 21.08 -19.72
CA GLN A 19 -35.95 20.27 -18.54
C GLN A 19 -34.75 20.28 -17.60
N SER A 20 -34.89 20.97 -16.47
CA SER A 20 -33.95 20.84 -15.35
C SER A 20 -34.14 19.45 -14.73
N LEU A 21 -33.13 18.59 -14.86
CA LEU A 21 -33.10 17.32 -14.13
C LEU A 21 -32.80 17.63 -12.65
N ASP A 22 -33.81 17.43 -11.81
CA ASP A 22 -33.67 17.58 -10.35
C ASP A 22 -33.09 16.29 -9.75
N PHE A 23 -31.81 16.34 -9.38
CA PHE A 23 -31.09 15.24 -8.75
C PHE A 23 -31.10 15.31 -7.21
N THR A 24 -31.81 16.27 -6.60
CA THR A 24 -31.79 16.47 -5.14
C THR A 24 -32.37 15.28 -4.37
N SER A 25 -33.23 14.47 -4.99
CA SER A 25 -33.77 13.24 -4.42
C SER A 25 -32.78 12.06 -4.43
N TYR A 26 -31.66 12.16 -5.15
CA TYR A 26 -30.68 11.07 -5.28
C TYR A 26 -29.55 11.10 -4.23
N GLY A 27 -29.62 12.01 -3.25
CA GLY A 27 -28.72 11.99 -2.08
C GLY A 27 -27.24 11.89 -2.47
N LEU A 28 -26.82 12.62 -3.50
CA LEU A 28 -25.44 12.59 -4.00
C LEU A 28 -24.52 13.22 -2.95
N VAL A 29 -24.00 12.40 -2.04
CA VAL A 29 -22.91 12.79 -1.15
C VAL A 29 -21.68 13.04 -2.03
N PRO A 30 -21.07 14.25 -2.00
CA PRO A 30 -19.84 14.51 -2.73
C PRO A 30 -18.76 13.53 -2.31
N ARG A 31 -18.03 12.96 -3.29
CA ARG A 31 -16.92 12.05 -3.00
C ARG A 31 -15.80 12.80 -2.28
N ALA A 32 -15.13 12.11 -1.36
CA ALA A 32 -13.92 12.61 -0.71
C ALA A 32 -12.86 13.04 -1.72
N ASP A 33 -12.64 12.22 -2.76
CA ASP A 33 -11.84 12.58 -3.93
C ASP A 33 -12.61 12.22 -5.21
N PRO A 34 -13.15 13.22 -5.95
CA PRO A 34 -13.93 12.96 -7.15
C PRO A 34 -13.10 12.45 -8.33
N SER A 35 -11.76 12.59 -8.29
CA SER A 35 -10.86 12.12 -9.36
C SER A 35 -10.63 10.61 -9.32
N LEU A 36 -10.83 9.99 -8.14
CA LEU A 36 -10.59 8.57 -7.90
C LEU A 36 -11.87 7.75 -8.13
N THR A 37 -11.73 6.64 -8.83
CA THR A 37 -12.87 5.80 -9.25
C THR A 37 -12.71 4.33 -8.94
N GLY A 38 -11.56 3.92 -8.39
CA GLY A 38 -11.33 2.56 -7.96
C GLY A 38 -9.99 2.40 -7.24
N TYR A 39 -9.58 1.14 -7.08
CA TYR A 39 -8.36 0.75 -6.39
C TYR A 39 -7.64 -0.33 -7.19
N LEU A 40 -6.31 -0.29 -7.16
CA LEU A 40 -5.40 -1.33 -7.63
C LEU A 40 -4.74 -1.98 -6.41
N GLY A 41 -5.06 -3.24 -6.17
CA GLY A 41 -4.41 -4.06 -5.15
C GLY A 41 -3.22 -4.83 -5.72
N VAL A 42 -2.13 -4.89 -4.96
CA VAL A 42 -0.90 -5.60 -5.28
C VAL A 42 -0.57 -6.53 -4.12
N PHE A 43 -0.58 -7.84 -4.38
CA PHE A 43 -0.47 -8.88 -3.34
C PHE A 43 0.41 -10.04 -3.80
N PHE A 44 0.79 -10.92 -2.86
CA PHE A 44 1.23 -12.27 -3.19
C PHE A 44 0.22 -13.31 -2.67
N LEU A 45 0.36 -14.56 -3.12
CA LEU A 45 -0.42 -15.70 -2.61
C LEU A 45 0.54 -16.61 -1.84
N GLY A 46 0.17 -17.06 -0.64
CA GLY A 46 1.09 -17.65 0.34
C GLY A 46 2.23 -18.54 -0.20
N ASP A 47 1.88 -19.59 -0.95
CA ASP A 47 2.80 -20.57 -1.56
C ASP A 47 3.28 -20.20 -2.97
N LYS A 48 2.76 -19.11 -3.55
CA LYS A 48 3.12 -18.58 -4.87
C LYS A 48 3.68 -17.17 -4.69
N PRO A 49 4.98 -17.04 -4.35
CA PRO A 49 5.63 -15.78 -4.05
C PRO A 49 5.93 -15.00 -5.35
N SER A 50 4.87 -14.50 -5.98
CA SER A 50 4.86 -13.65 -7.17
C SER A 50 3.93 -12.45 -6.91
N VAL A 51 3.97 -11.44 -7.78
CA VAL A 51 3.08 -10.28 -7.66
C VAL A 51 1.80 -10.51 -8.45
N TYR A 52 0.66 -10.38 -7.78
CA TYR A 52 -0.69 -10.52 -8.33
C TYR A 52 -1.44 -9.20 -8.22
N PHE A 53 -2.13 -8.82 -9.29
CA PHE A 53 -2.92 -7.60 -9.33
C PHE A 53 -4.40 -7.89 -9.18
N TYR A 54 -5.08 -6.98 -8.49
CA TYR A 54 -6.51 -6.99 -8.28
C TYR A 54 -7.05 -5.57 -8.52
N THR A 55 -8.25 -5.45 -9.05
CA THR A 55 -8.95 -4.16 -9.08
C THR A 55 -10.24 -4.20 -8.30
N SER A 56 -10.65 -3.06 -7.78
CA SER A 56 -11.95 -2.96 -7.11
C SER A 56 -13.13 -3.18 -8.07
N ASN A 57 -14.23 -3.73 -7.56
CA ASN A 57 -15.51 -3.69 -8.26
C ASN A 57 -16.15 -2.31 -8.04
N GLY A 58 -16.14 -1.47 -9.08
CA GLY A 58 -16.49 -0.05 -8.94
C GLY A 58 -15.53 0.66 -7.98
N ASN A 59 -16.03 1.65 -7.24
CA ASN A 59 -15.23 2.41 -6.27
C ASN A 59 -15.31 1.85 -4.83
N ASN A 60 -15.52 0.54 -4.70
CA ASN A 60 -15.62 -0.13 -3.41
C ASN A 60 -14.24 -0.63 -2.95
N GLY A 61 -13.71 -0.03 -1.88
CA GLY A 61 -12.37 -0.32 -1.36
C GLY A 61 -12.21 -1.72 -0.75
N ILE A 62 -13.29 -2.44 -0.48
CA ILE A 62 -13.29 -3.76 0.18
C ILE A 62 -13.93 -4.84 -0.70
N SER A 63 -14.05 -4.57 -2.00
CA SER A 63 -14.54 -5.54 -2.98
C SER A 63 -13.61 -5.55 -4.18
N MET A 64 -12.88 -6.65 -4.39
CA MET A 64 -11.86 -6.75 -5.43
C MET A 64 -12.04 -7.99 -6.30
N LYS A 65 -11.54 -7.93 -7.53
CA LYS A 65 -11.45 -9.05 -8.47
C LYS A 65 -10.02 -9.21 -8.97
N ALA A 66 -9.62 -10.46 -9.19
CA ALA A 66 -8.32 -10.78 -9.74
C ALA A 66 -8.18 -10.21 -11.15
N LEU A 67 -6.97 -9.83 -11.52
CA LEU A 67 -6.57 -9.52 -12.88
C LEU A 67 -5.70 -10.62 -13.46
N ASN A 68 -5.40 -10.48 -14.75
CA ASN A 68 -4.58 -11.42 -15.52
C ASN A 68 -5.09 -12.88 -15.40
N LYS A 69 -6.41 -13.08 -15.36
CA LYS A 69 -7.03 -14.41 -15.20
C LYS A 69 -6.55 -15.16 -13.95
N GLY A 70 -6.22 -14.42 -12.89
CA GLY A 70 -5.66 -14.96 -11.64
C GLY A 70 -4.20 -15.42 -11.73
N GLN A 71 -3.50 -15.14 -12.83
CA GLN A 71 -2.07 -15.42 -13.01
C GLN A 71 -1.20 -14.27 -12.49
N PRO A 72 0.04 -14.54 -12.05
CA PRO A 72 0.93 -13.48 -11.60
C PRO A 72 1.23 -12.48 -12.73
N VAL A 73 1.30 -11.20 -12.38
CA VAL A 73 1.69 -10.11 -13.28
C VAL A 73 3.21 -9.95 -13.32
N ILE A 74 3.89 -10.14 -12.19
CA ILE A 74 5.35 -10.10 -12.09
C ILE A 74 5.84 -11.39 -11.41
N ASN A 75 6.77 -12.08 -12.07
CA ASN A 75 7.53 -13.19 -11.48
C ASN A 75 8.99 -12.73 -11.30
N PRO A 76 9.53 -12.80 -10.08
CA PRO A 76 10.93 -12.43 -9.84
C PRO A 76 11.87 -13.45 -10.48
N THR A 77 12.94 -12.95 -11.10
CA THR A 77 13.99 -13.75 -11.74
C THR A 77 15.30 -13.76 -10.96
N LYS A 78 15.47 -12.83 -10.00
CA LYS A 78 16.67 -12.70 -9.15
C LYS A 78 16.47 -13.29 -7.75
N GLY A 79 17.51 -13.21 -6.92
CA GLY A 79 17.46 -13.59 -5.51
C GLY A 79 17.00 -15.02 -5.31
N THR A 80 16.07 -15.22 -4.39
CA THR A 80 15.42 -16.51 -4.11
C THR A 80 14.41 -16.93 -5.20
N GLN A 81 14.14 -16.05 -6.17
CA GLN A 81 13.09 -16.17 -7.18
C GLN A 81 11.71 -16.34 -6.53
N GLY A 82 11.48 -15.60 -5.44
CA GLY A 82 10.18 -15.44 -4.80
C GLY A 82 10.09 -14.05 -4.19
N VAL A 83 8.95 -13.38 -4.39
CA VAL A 83 8.64 -12.09 -3.82
C VAL A 83 7.45 -12.22 -2.89
N ARG A 84 7.59 -11.66 -1.68
CA ARG A 84 6.52 -11.53 -0.69
C ARG A 84 6.32 -10.07 -0.34
N ASP A 85 5.19 -9.78 0.29
CA ASP A 85 4.88 -8.47 0.85
C ASP A 85 5.03 -7.32 -0.17
N PRO A 86 4.48 -7.41 -1.40
CA PRO A 86 4.70 -6.37 -2.39
C PRO A 86 3.98 -5.07 -2.03
N SER A 87 4.73 -3.97 -1.97
CA SER A 87 4.18 -2.62 -1.80
C SER A 87 4.26 -1.81 -3.08
N ILE A 88 3.13 -1.25 -3.52
CA ILE A 88 3.04 -0.30 -4.64
C ILE A 88 3.19 1.13 -4.13
N ILE A 89 4.20 1.83 -4.63
CA ILE A 89 4.57 3.18 -4.20
C ILE A 89 4.27 4.15 -5.34
N ALA A 90 3.39 5.12 -5.07
CA ALA A 90 3.18 6.24 -5.99
C ALA A 90 4.39 7.17 -5.98
N GLY A 91 4.76 7.66 -7.16
CA GLY A 91 5.81 8.66 -7.31
C GLY A 91 5.52 9.91 -6.49
N GLY A 92 6.55 10.50 -5.90
CA GLY A 92 6.51 11.78 -5.20
C GLY A 92 7.20 12.89 -5.98
N GLY A 93 7.00 14.15 -5.56
CA GLY A 93 7.64 15.31 -6.17
C GLY A 93 7.34 15.43 -7.68
N ALA A 94 8.39 15.50 -8.50
CA ALA A 94 8.26 15.64 -9.96
C ALA A 94 7.64 14.42 -10.65
N ASP A 95 7.71 13.25 -10.00
CA ASP A 95 7.21 11.96 -10.47
C ASP A 95 5.75 11.69 -10.07
N ALA A 96 5.15 12.59 -9.27
CA ALA A 96 3.77 12.46 -8.82
C ALA A 96 2.79 12.30 -9.98
N GLY A 97 2.02 11.22 -9.96
CA GLY A 97 1.05 10.84 -11.00
C GLY A 97 1.66 10.36 -12.31
N LYS A 98 2.99 10.20 -12.40
CA LYS A 98 3.71 9.82 -13.63
C LYS A 98 4.53 8.55 -13.50
N LYS A 99 4.90 8.18 -12.27
CA LYS A 99 5.74 7.02 -12.01
C LYS A 99 5.26 6.28 -10.77
N TRP A 100 5.47 4.96 -10.79
CA TRP A 100 5.17 4.05 -9.71
C TRP A 100 6.30 3.04 -9.56
N TYR A 101 6.44 2.55 -8.33
CA TYR A 101 7.36 1.49 -7.99
C TYR A 101 6.58 0.33 -7.36
N ILE A 102 7.06 -0.89 -7.54
CA ILE A 102 6.70 -2.01 -6.67
C ILE A 102 7.99 -2.46 -6.00
N ILE A 103 7.96 -2.52 -4.67
CA ILE A 103 9.02 -3.11 -3.87
C ILE A 103 8.51 -4.36 -3.16
N GLY A 104 9.41 -5.25 -2.75
CA GLY A 104 8.99 -6.47 -2.05
C GLY A 104 10.13 -7.23 -1.41
N THR A 105 9.76 -8.14 -0.51
CA THR A 105 10.68 -9.04 0.19
C THR A 105 11.22 -10.09 -0.79
N ASP A 106 12.53 -10.28 -0.85
CA ASP A 106 13.14 -11.43 -1.54
C ASP A 106 13.08 -12.67 -0.66
N LEU A 107 12.03 -13.47 -0.84
CA LEU A 107 11.81 -14.71 -0.11
C LEU A 107 10.94 -15.71 -0.88
N ASN A 108 11.54 -16.84 -1.23
CA ASN A 108 10.84 -18.06 -1.60
C ASN A 108 10.92 -19.07 -0.46
N ILE A 109 9.91 -19.08 0.41
CA ILE A 109 9.90 -19.98 1.58
C ILE A 109 9.90 -21.47 1.20
N GLY A 110 9.43 -21.83 0.01
CA GLY A 110 9.47 -23.22 -0.47
C GLY A 110 10.87 -23.73 -0.81
N LYS A 111 11.87 -22.84 -0.89
CA LYS A 111 13.28 -23.17 -1.15
C LYS A 111 14.19 -23.00 0.09
N THR A 112 13.62 -22.70 1.25
CA THR A 112 14.36 -22.49 2.50
C THR A 112 13.51 -22.91 3.70
N THR A 113 13.95 -22.64 4.91
CA THR A 113 13.15 -22.81 6.14
C THR A 113 12.88 -21.46 6.78
N TRP A 114 11.86 -21.37 7.64
CA TRP A 114 11.59 -20.14 8.39
C TRP A 114 12.73 -19.72 9.32
N ASP A 115 13.50 -20.68 9.84
CA ASP A 115 14.69 -20.36 10.65
C ASP A 115 15.82 -19.80 9.75
N ALA A 116 16.17 -20.50 8.67
CA ALA A 116 17.21 -20.05 7.75
C ALA A 116 16.87 -18.70 7.09
N ALA A 117 15.60 -18.47 6.71
CA ALA A 117 15.16 -17.21 6.12
C ALA A 117 15.25 -16.01 7.07
N GLN A 118 15.25 -16.25 8.39
CA GLN A 118 15.37 -15.22 9.41
C GLN A 118 16.81 -14.96 9.85
N ARG A 119 17.67 -15.98 9.73
CA ARG A 119 19.07 -15.91 10.14
C ARG A 119 19.97 -15.51 8.99
N GLN A 120 19.74 -16.07 7.81
CA GLN A 120 20.62 -15.96 6.64
C GLN A 120 19.80 -15.59 5.40
N GLY A 121 18.73 -14.83 5.61
CA GLY A 121 17.82 -14.39 4.56
C GLY A 121 18.43 -13.32 3.66
N SER A 122 17.65 -12.93 2.64
CA SER A 122 18.04 -11.83 1.77
C SER A 122 18.17 -10.54 2.58
N ARG A 123 19.19 -9.75 2.23
CA ARG A 123 19.47 -8.41 2.79
C ARG A 123 19.11 -7.30 1.81
N GLY A 124 18.37 -7.66 0.77
CA GLY A 124 17.93 -6.75 -0.27
C GLY A 124 16.43 -6.77 -0.48
N ILE A 125 15.95 -5.74 -1.15
CA ILE A 125 14.56 -5.60 -1.57
C ILE A 125 14.47 -5.71 -3.08
N PHE A 126 13.40 -6.33 -3.57
CA PHE A 126 13.06 -6.21 -4.97
C PHE A 126 12.57 -4.80 -5.29
N VAL A 127 12.83 -4.35 -6.52
CA VAL A 127 12.30 -3.10 -7.08
C VAL A 127 11.94 -3.31 -8.54
N TRP A 128 10.72 -2.92 -8.91
CA TRP A 128 10.26 -2.71 -10.28
C TRP A 128 9.71 -1.30 -10.42
N GLU A 129 9.70 -0.77 -11.64
CA GLU A 129 9.14 0.56 -11.93
C GLU A 129 8.22 0.56 -13.14
N SER A 130 7.26 1.48 -13.14
CA SER A 130 6.30 1.70 -14.21
C SER A 130 5.97 3.19 -14.34
N THR A 131 5.68 3.63 -15.56
CA THR A 131 5.18 4.99 -15.86
C THR A 131 3.72 4.99 -16.32
N ASP A 132 3.06 3.83 -16.29
CA ASP A 132 1.70 3.65 -16.81
C ASP A 132 0.86 2.62 -16.03
N LEU A 133 1.39 2.07 -14.92
CA LEU A 133 0.82 1.00 -14.09
C LEU A 133 0.63 -0.36 -14.79
N ILE A 134 0.93 -0.47 -16.09
CA ILE A 134 0.63 -1.67 -16.89
C ILE A 134 1.88 -2.36 -17.42
N ASN A 135 2.95 -1.60 -17.67
CA ASN A 135 4.25 -2.11 -18.06
C ASN A 135 5.21 -1.94 -16.89
N TRP A 136 5.62 -3.07 -16.30
CA TRP A 136 6.54 -3.13 -15.18
C TRP A 136 7.88 -3.66 -15.64
N THR A 137 8.94 -2.88 -15.41
CA THR A 137 10.29 -3.18 -15.91
C THR A 137 11.34 -2.89 -14.83
N GLY A 138 12.60 -3.11 -15.20
CA GLY A 138 13.72 -2.66 -14.36
C GLY A 138 13.90 -3.47 -13.09
N GLU A 139 13.64 -4.78 -13.11
CA GLU A 139 13.85 -5.67 -11.97
C GLU A 139 15.25 -5.51 -11.35
N ARG A 140 15.27 -5.10 -10.09
CA ARG A 140 16.48 -4.97 -9.28
C ARG A 140 16.29 -5.70 -7.96
N LEU A 141 17.36 -6.29 -7.45
CA LEU A 141 17.46 -6.71 -6.06
C LEU A 141 18.50 -5.80 -5.41
N VAL A 142 18.03 -4.80 -4.66
CA VAL A 142 18.88 -3.75 -4.09
C VAL A 142 19.22 -4.11 -2.66
N GLN A 143 20.50 -4.29 -2.34
CA GLN A 143 20.94 -4.54 -0.98
C GLN A 143 20.79 -3.25 -0.14
N VAL A 144 20.12 -3.36 0.99
CA VAL A 144 19.81 -2.21 1.88
C VAL A 144 20.32 -2.38 3.31
N GLU A 145 20.79 -3.58 3.66
CA GLU A 145 21.42 -3.86 4.96
C GLU A 145 22.79 -4.53 4.81
N ASP A 146 23.58 -4.45 5.88
CA ASP A 146 24.92 -5.03 5.94
C ASP A 146 24.92 -6.52 6.34
N ALA A 147 26.12 -7.10 6.48
CA ALA A 147 26.29 -8.54 6.77
C ALA A 147 25.82 -8.97 8.16
N THR A 148 25.58 -8.05 9.09
CA THR A 148 25.09 -8.37 10.43
C THR A 148 23.58 -8.59 10.49
N ALA A 149 22.85 -8.15 9.45
CA ALA A 149 21.41 -8.35 9.34
C ALA A 149 21.08 -9.80 9.01
N GLY A 150 20.10 -10.38 9.72
CA GLY A 150 19.60 -11.71 9.45
C GLY A 150 18.65 -11.77 8.24
N MET A 151 17.92 -10.68 7.97
CA MET A 151 16.93 -10.58 6.90
C MET A 151 16.49 -9.13 6.65
N VAL A 152 15.87 -8.87 5.51
CA VAL A 152 15.14 -7.63 5.18
C VAL A 152 13.74 -8.01 4.70
N TRP A 153 12.71 -7.71 5.49
CA TRP A 153 11.33 -8.15 5.23
C TRP A 153 10.31 -7.01 5.24
N ALA A 154 9.20 -7.22 4.53
CA ALA A 154 8.06 -6.34 4.40
C ALA A 154 8.44 -4.88 4.11
N PRO A 155 9.16 -4.60 3.00
CA PRO A 155 9.52 -3.24 2.67
C PRO A 155 8.29 -2.44 2.20
N ASP A 156 8.16 -1.23 2.69
CA ASP A 156 7.19 -0.23 2.24
C ASP A 156 7.87 1.15 2.19
N ALA A 157 7.23 2.13 1.57
CA ALA A 157 7.81 3.46 1.42
C ALA A 157 6.76 4.57 1.42
N ILE A 158 7.15 5.71 1.95
CA ILE A 158 6.36 6.93 1.95
C ILE A 158 7.19 8.11 1.44
N TRP A 159 6.59 8.98 0.63
CA TRP A 159 7.23 10.21 0.21
C TRP A 159 7.31 11.20 1.37
N ASP A 160 8.52 11.62 1.72
CA ASP A 160 8.80 12.69 2.66
C ASP A 160 9.02 13.99 1.89
N ALA A 161 8.00 14.84 1.88
CA ALA A 161 8.04 16.11 1.16
C ALA A 161 9.07 17.11 1.73
N GLN A 162 9.42 17.01 3.01
CA GLN A 162 10.43 17.89 3.61
C GLN A 162 11.85 17.52 3.16
N LYS A 163 12.08 16.24 2.86
CA LYS A 163 13.36 15.73 2.35
C LYS A 163 13.42 15.70 0.83
N GLY A 164 12.26 15.66 0.16
CA GLY A 164 12.21 15.42 -1.28
C GLY A 164 12.68 14.00 -1.64
N GLN A 165 12.43 13.03 -0.77
CA GLN A 165 12.89 11.65 -0.90
C GLN A 165 11.84 10.67 -0.34
N TYR A 166 11.92 9.40 -0.72
CA TYR A 166 11.15 8.33 -0.10
C TYR A 166 11.85 7.87 1.16
N LEU A 167 11.12 7.84 2.28
CA LEU A 167 11.51 7.05 3.45
C LEU A 167 11.08 5.61 3.17
N VAL A 168 12.06 4.75 2.89
CA VAL A 168 11.84 3.31 2.67
C VAL A 168 12.18 2.60 3.97
N HIS A 169 11.31 1.72 4.43
CA HIS A 169 11.48 1.03 5.70
C HIS A 169 11.20 -0.47 5.59
N TRP A 170 11.80 -1.26 6.47
CA TRP A 170 11.69 -2.73 6.49
C TRP A 170 11.95 -3.27 7.90
N ALA A 171 11.53 -4.50 8.16
CA ALA A 171 11.87 -5.22 9.39
C ALA A 171 13.21 -5.95 9.26
N SER A 172 14.04 -5.89 10.30
CA SER A 172 15.30 -6.63 10.38
C SER A 172 15.71 -6.94 11.83
N LYS A 173 16.57 -7.94 12.01
CA LYS A 173 17.24 -8.25 13.28
C LYS A 173 18.70 -8.55 13.02
N PHE A 174 19.54 -8.37 14.04
CA PHE A 174 20.98 -8.27 13.86
C PHE A 174 21.74 -9.21 14.77
N TYR A 175 22.86 -9.70 14.26
CA TYR A 175 23.84 -10.51 14.99
C TYR A 175 25.08 -9.68 15.29
N PRO A 176 25.82 -9.97 16.37
CA PRO A 176 27.09 -9.30 16.61
C PRO A 176 28.08 -9.63 15.47
N THR A 177 28.98 -8.71 15.16
CA THR A 177 30.02 -8.93 14.14
C THR A 177 30.94 -10.12 14.45
N SER A 178 31.00 -10.54 15.71
CA SER A 178 31.71 -11.75 16.16
C SER A 178 30.97 -13.06 15.86
N ASP A 179 29.71 -13.03 15.42
CA ASP A 179 28.93 -14.19 14.98
C ASP A 179 28.56 -14.05 13.49
N PRO A 180 29.52 -14.08 12.55
CA PRO A 180 29.24 -13.91 11.13
C PRO A 180 28.44 -15.06 10.50
N GLN A 181 28.21 -16.15 11.25
CA GLN A 181 27.42 -17.31 10.80
C GLN A 181 25.97 -17.27 11.33
N HIS A 182 25.64 -16.27 12.15
CA HIS A 182 24.30 -16.05 12.71
C HIS A 182 23.78 -17.25 13.51
N THR A 183 24.67 -17.90 14.24
CA THR A 183 24.40 -19.13 15.01
C THR A 183 23.84 -18.83 16.40
N GLY A 184 24.19 -17.67 16.97
CA GLY A 184 23.75 -17.22 18.28
C GLY A 184 22.34 -16.64 18.30
N SER A 185 22.09 -15.81 19.31
CA SER A 185 20.83 -15.07 19.44
C SER A 185 20.92 -13.72 18.72
N PRO A 186 19.93 -13.38 17.86
CA PRO A 186 19.86 -12.04 17.29
C PRO A 186 19.36 -11.01 18.32
N SER A 187 19.44 -9.74 17.95
CA SER A 187 18.63 -8.67 18.57
C SER A 187 17.13 -8.95 18.42
N ALA A 188 16.30 -8.19 19.16
CA ALA A 188 14.89 -8.06 18.79
C ALA A 188 14.76 -7.52 17.35
N THR A 189 13.72 -7.97 16.62
CA THR A 189 13.39 -7.42 15.31
C THR A 189 12.90 -5.98 15.47
N ARG A 190 13.43 -5.09 14.64
CA ARG A 190 13.17 -3.65 14.65
C ARG A 190 12.91 -3.16 13.24
N ILE A 191 12.23 -2.02 13.13
CA ILE A 191 12.03 -1.35 11.86
C ILE A 191 13.23 -0.46 11.57
N ARG A 192 13.81 -0.70 10.41
CA ARG A 192 14.94 0.03 9.83
C ARG A 192 14.43 0.91 8.71
N TYR A 193 15.16 1.97 8.38
CA TYR A 193 14.83 2.81 7.23
C TYR A 193 16.08 3.37 6.55
N ALA A 194 15.92 3.74 5.28
CA ALA A 194 16.85 4.56 4.53
C ALA A 194 16.08 5.49 3.59
N TYR A 195 16.70 6.60 3.22
CA TYR A 195 16.17 7.50 2.21
C TYR A 195 16.69 7.16 0.82
N THR A 196 15.83 7.30 -0.18
CA THR A 196 16.19 7.23 -1.60
C THR A 196 15.32 8.21 -2.40
N SER A 197 15.82 8.70 -3.53
CA SER A 197 15.02 9.44 -4.50
C SER A 197 14.63 8.60 -5.72
N ASP A 198 15.25 7.43 -5.92
CA ASP A 198 15.19 6.69 -7.19
C ASP A 198 15.02 5.17 -7.05
N PHE A 199 15.02 4.65 -5.82
CA PHE A 199 15.05 3.20 -5.52
C PHE A 199 16.22 2.46 -6.19
N LYS A 200 17.36 3.13 -6.31
CA LYS A 200 18.63 2.56 -6.74
C LYS A 200 19.73 2.86 -5.73
N THR A 201 19.82 4.12 -5.30
CA THR A 201 20.80 4.57 -4.31
C THR A 201 20.08 4.89 -3.01
N PHE A 202 20.56 4.29 -1.92
CA PHE A 202 20.00 4.46 -0.59
C PHE A 202 21.03 5.13 0.31
N SER A 203 20.56 5.96 1.24
CA SER A 203 21.38 6.36 2.39
C SER A 203 21.77 5.14 3.22
N ALA A 204 22.76 5.29 4.11
CA ALA A 204 23.01 4.27 5.12
C ALA A 204 21.74 4.03 5.97
N PRO A 205 21.40 2.76 6.28
CA PRO A 205 20.19 2.46 7.02
C PRO A 205 20.32 2.83 8.50
N GLN A 206 19.21 3.29 9.09
CA GLN A 206 19.12 3.71 10.50
C GLN A 206 17.94 3.02 11.20
N ASP A 207 17.94 3.03 12.54
CA ASP A 207 16.79 2.56 13.32
C ASP A 207 15.65 3.56 13.17
N TYR A 208 14.47 3.11 12.74
CA TYR A 208 13.26 3.93 12.77
C TYR A 208 12.44 3.63 14.02
N ILE A 209 12.21 2.34 14.30
CA ILE A 209 11.41 1.88 15.43
C ILE A 209 12.11 0.70 16.07
N ASN A 210 12.60 0.92 17.29
CA ASN A 210 13.24 -0.10 18.10
C ASN A 210 12.55 -0.15 19.47
N LYS A 211 11.70 -1.17 19.66
CA LYS A 211 10.94 -1.40 20.91
C LYS A 211 11.51 -2.58 21.71
N SER A 212 12.80 -2.86 21.60
CA SER A 212 13.48 -3.95 22.31
C SER A 212 13.07 -3.97 23.80
N PRO A 213 12.74 -5.14 24.37
CA PRO A 213 12.89 -6.49 23.80
C PRO A 213 11.74 -6.95 22.88
N THR A 214 10.75 -6.11 22.60
CA THR A 214 9.63 -6.45 21.71
C THR A 214 10.08 -6.54 20.25
N ASN A 215 9.69 -7.61 19.57
CA ASN A 215 9.90 -7.77 18.14
C ASN A 215 8.80 -7.03 17.38
N ILE A 216 9.20 -6.07 16.54
CA ILE A 216 8.28 -5.31 15.69
C ILE A 216 8.54 -5.64 14.22
N ILE A 217 7.48 -5.98 13.50
CA ILE A 217 7.50 -6.20 12.05
C ILE A 217 6.33 -5.49 11.37
N ASP A 218 6.32 -5.52 10.03
CA ASP A 218 5.22 -5.08 9.17
C ASP A 218 4.70 -3.68 9.51
N LEU A 219 5.55 -2.67 9.27
CA LEU A 219 5.14 -1.28 9.39
C LEU A 219 4.34 -0.87 8.15
N ASN A 220 3.25 -0.14 8.34
CA ASN A 220 2.59 0.64 7.30
C ASN A 220 2.24 2.03 7.84
N ILE A 221 2.30 3.06 6.99
CA ILE A 221 2.06 4.47 7.37
C ILE A 221 0.96 5.06 6.48
N LEU A 222 -0.09 5.58 7.10
CA LEU A 222 -1.18 6.31 6.44
C LEU A 222 -1.03 7.83 6.72
N PRO A 223 -0.78 8.66 5.69
CA PRO A 223 -0.84 10.12 5.84
C PRO A 223 -2.25 10.58 6.23
N LEU A 224 -2.33 11.49 7.22
CA LEU A 224 -3.59 12.08 7.71
C LEU A 224 -3.80 13.54 7.29
N GLY A 225 -2.89 14.11 6.49
CA GLY A 225 -2.82 15.54 6.19
C GLY A 225 -2.08 16.33 7.27
N ASP A 226 -1.71 17.58 6.98
CA ASP A 226 -1.10 18.52 7.93
C ASP A 226 0.12 17.97 8.72
N ASN A 227 1.00 17.22 8.04
CA ASN A 227 2.16 16.55 8.64
C ASN A 227 1.78 15.58 9.80
N ALA A 228 0.55 15.08 9.79
CA ALA A 228 0.07 14.04 10.69
C ALA A 228 -0.02 12.68 9.98
N TYR A 229 0.20 11.61 10.75
CA TYR A 229 0.32 10.25 10.26
C TYR A 229 -0.29 9.26 11.26
N ALA A 230 -0.94 8.22 10.74
CA ALA A 230 -1.17 6.99 11.49
C ALA A 230 -0.13 5.97 11.04
N ARG A 231 0.36 5.15 11.96
CA ARG A 231 1.15 3.97 11.63
C ARG A 231 0.55 2.73 12.25
N PHE A 232 0.74 1.61 11.58
CA PHE A 232 0.27 0.30 11.97
C PHE A 232 1.47 -0.63 12.01
N MET A 233 1.56 -1.45 13.05
CA MET A 233 2.69 -2.35 13.24
C MET A 233 2.22 -3.64 13.88
N LYS A 234 2.94 -4.71 13.58
CA LYS A 234 2.80 -5.98 14.27
C LYS A 234 3.79 -6.06 15.42
N ASP A 235 3.26 -6.27 16.62
CA ASP A 235 3.99 -6.85 17.74
C ASP A 235 4.09 -8.36 17.51
N GLU A 236 5.25 -8.80 17.03
CA GLU A 236 5.53 -10.20 16.76
C GLU A 236 5.78 -11.01 18.03
N THR A 237 6.06 -10.37 19.17
CA THR A 237 6.16 -11.04 20.46
C THR A 237 4.75 -11.40 20.98
N ALA A 238 3.80 -10.46 20.93
CA ALA A 238 2.43 -10.65 21.39
C ALA A 238 1.47 -11.21 20.32
N LYS A 239 1.89 -11.26 19.05
CA LYS A 239 1.06 -11.62 17.88
C LYS A 239 -0.14 -10.70 17.71
N THR A 240 0.05 -9.40 17.88
CA THR A 240 -1.02 -8.38 17.78
C THR A 240 -0.64 -7.25 16.84
N VAL A 241 -1.62 -6.67 16.16
CA VAL A 241 -1.45 -5.41 15.43
C VAL A 241 -2.05 -4.26 16.22
N PHE A 242 -1.36 -3.12 16.21
CA PHE A 242 -1.78 -1.90 16.88
C PHE A 242 -1.50 -0.67 16.02
N THR A 243 -2.06 0.47 16.43
CA THR A 243 -1.89 1.76 15.74
C THR A 243 -1.30 2.81 16.66
N GLU A 244 -0.48 3.69 16.09
CA GLU A 244 0.01 4.90 16.75
C GLU A 244 -0.19 6.11 15.83
N ILE A 245 -0.35 7.29 16.42
CA ILE A 245 -0.61 8.55 15.74
C ILE A 245 0.49 9.54 16.05
N SER A 246 0.96 10.24 15.02
CA SER A 246 1.80 11.44 15.13
C SER A 246 1.07 12.62 14.50
N THR A 247 1.20 13.79 15.12
CA THR A 247 0.65 15.06 14.58
C THR A 247 1.75 16.06 14.25
N ASN A 248 3.02 15.65 14.29
CA ASN A 248 4.18 16.51 14.09
C ASN A 248 5.28 15.85 13.25
N GLY A 249 4.92 14.93 12.35
CA GLY A 249 5.83 14.36 11.35
C GLY A 249 6.12 12.87 11.50
N LEU A 250 6.80 12.32 10.49
CA LEU A 250 7.26 10.92 10.46
C LEU A 250 8.20 10.61 11.64
N PHE A 251 9.09 11.55 11.98
CA PHE A 251 9.99 11.45 13.14
C PHE A 251 9.46 12.20 14.38
N GLY A 252 8.15 12.47 14.38
CA GLY A 252 7.46 13.15 15.46
C GLY A 252 7.23 12.28 16.69
N THR A 253 6.42 12.80 17.61
CA THR A 253 5.97 12.05 18.78
C THR A 253 4.83 11.14 18.38
N TRP A 254 5.00 9.84 18.62
CA TRP A 254 3.98 8.83 18.34
C TRP A 254 3.25 8.43 19.61
N THR A 255 1.92 8.47 19.57
CA THR A 255 1.05 8.11 20.69
C THR A 255 0.12 6.97 20.30
N ARG A 256 -0.14 6.03 21.22
CA ARG A 256 -1.07 4.92 21.01
C ARG A 256 -2.45 5.30 21.54
N PRO A 257 -3.45 5.55 20.68
CA PRO A 257 -4.81 5.84 21.14
C PRO A 257 -5.32 4.67 21.99
N GLY A 258 -5.95 4.96 23.12
CA GLY A 258 -6.39 3.92 24.08
C GLY A 258 -5.29 3.38 25.01
N GLY A 259 -4.06 3.89 24.92
CA GLY A 259 -2.96 3.54 25.83
C GLY A 259 -2.09 2.37 25.36
N SER A 260 -1.05 2.04 26.12
CA SER A 260 0.01 1.10 25.72
C SER A 260 -0.46 -0.32 25.39
N ASN A 261 -1.65 -0.73 25.87
CA ASN A 261 -2.20 -2.08 25.66
C ASN A 261 -3.25 -2.15 24.53
N ALA A 262 -3.62 -1.02 23.91
CA ALA A 262 -4.73 -0.97 22.96
C ALA A 262 -4.37 -1.59 21.60
N ILE A 263 -4.84 -2.80 21.31
CA ILE A 263 -4.63 -3.49 20.03
C ILE A 263 -5.82 -3.30 19.10
N ILE A 264 -5.59 -3.47 17.80
CA ILE A 264 -6.67 -3.62 16.82
C ILE A 264 -7.18 -5.06 16.88
N THR A 265 -6.28 -6.04 16.74
CA THR A 265 -6.61 -7.47 16.82
C THR A 265 -5.36 -8.34 16.99
N SER A 266 -5.55 -9.62 17.27
CA SER A 266 -4.50 -10.64 17.46
C SER A 266 -4.53 -11.71 16.37
N GLY A 267 -3.42 -12.43 16.18
CA GLY A 267 -3.32 -13.52 15.19
C GLY A 267 -3.31 -13.01 13.74
N VAL A 268 -2.84 -11.78 13.54
CA VAL A 268 -2.76 -11.12 12.24
C VAL A 268 -1.42 -10.44 12.02
N GLU A 269 -1.15 -10.09 10.76
CA GLU A 269 0.05 -9.39 10.33
C GLU A 269 -0.20 -8.50 9.10
N GLY A 270 0.86 -7.91 8.56
CA GLY A 270 0.83 -7.18 7.30
C GLY A 270 -0.21 -6.08 7.16
N PRO A 271 -0.28 -5.07 8.06
CA PRO A 271 -1.23 -3.99 7.90
C PRO A 271 -1.04 -3.24 6.58
N ALA A 272 -2.14 -3.01 5.85
CA ALA A 272 -2.15 -2.17 4.66
C ALA A 272 -3.34 -1.19 4.73
N ALA A 273 -3.06 0.06 5.10
CA ALA A 273 -4.08 1.09 5.26
C ALA A 273 -4.20 2.00 4.04
N TYR A 274 -5.42 2.42 3.71
CA TYR A 274 -5.72 3.36 2.62
C TYR A 274 -7.05 4.08 2.87
N TRP A 275 -7.18 5.27 2.29
CA TRP A 275 -8.40 6.08 2.41
C TRP A 275 -9.53 5.54 1.54
N ASP A 276 -10.77 5.74 1.98
CA ASP A 276 -11.96 5.57 1.15
C ASP A 276 -12.10 6.78 0.19
N ASN A 277 -12.18 6.51 -1.11
CA ASN A 277 -12.32 7.52 -2.16
C ASN A 277 -13.66 8.29 -2.10
N GLN A 278 -14.69 7.71 -1.49
CA GLN A 278 -16.06 8.20 -1.50
C GLN A 278 -16.43 8.91 -0.18
N VAL A 279 -16.04 8.37 0.98
CA VAL A 279 -16.44 8.87 2.30
C VAL A 279 -15.27 9.57 2.98
N ALA A 280 -15.36 10.90 3.12
CA ALA A 280 -14.30 11.70 3.72
C ALA A 280 -14.05 11.27 5.18
N GLY A 281 -12.77 11.09 5.53
CA GLY A 281 -12.36 10.65 6.87
C GLY A 281 -12.56 9.15 7.15
N LYS A 282 -13.12 8.37 6.20
CA LYS A 282 -13.17 6.92 6.29
C LYS A 282 -11.91 6.30 5.70
N ALA A 283 -11.27 5.39 6.43
CA ALA A 283 -10.15 4.58 5.96
C ALA A 283 -10.46 3.09 6.08
N TYR A 284 -9.77 2.31 5.27
CA TYR A 284 -9.68 0.86 5.35
C TYR A 284 -8.30 0.43 5.85
N LEU A 285 -8.26 -0.75 6.46
CA LEU A 285 -7.04 -1.42 6.89
C LEU A 285 -7.19 -2.92 6.59
N LEU A 286 -6.34 -3.47 5.73
CA LEU A 286 -6.26 -4.91 5.55
C LEU A 286 -5.32 -5.51 6.60
N LEU A 287 -5.73 -6.60 7.23
CA LEU A 287 -4.92 -7.39 8.16
C LEU A 287 -4.86 -8.85 7.72
N ASP A 288 -3.64 -9.38 7.50
CA ASP A 288 -3.40 -10.73 7.01
C ASP A 288 -3.53 -11.71 8.17
N PHE A 289 -4.59 -12.52 8.15
CA PHE A 289 -4.72 -13.64 9.08
C PHE A 289 -3.79 -14.77 8.59
N TYR A 290 -2.50 -14.66 8.93
CA TYR A 290 -1.42 -15.53 8.45
C TYR A 290 -1.68 -17.02 8.72
N GLY A 291 -2.36 -17.36 9.82
CA GLY A 291 -2.78 -18.73 10.16
C GLY A 291 -4.11 -19.18 9.55
N SER A 292 -4.75 -18.35 8.72
CA SER A 292 -6.06 -18.59 8.11
C SER A 292 -6.06 -18.22 6.62
N ASP A 293 -7.19 -17.75 6.10
CA ASP A 293 -7.47 -17.52 4.68
C ASP A 293 -7.08 -16.12 4.16
N GLY A 294 -6.04 -15.50 4.73
CA GLY A 294 -5.45 -14.26 4.23
C GLY A 294 -6.10 -12.98 4.74
N TYR A 295 -6.00 -11.93 3.92
CA TYR A 295 -6.45 -10.59 4.25
C TYR A 295 -7.93 -10.49 4.57
N ARG A 296 -8.23 -9.71 5.62
CA ARG A 296 -9.59 -9.27 5.98
C ARG A 296 -9.61 -7.75 6.14
N PRO A 297 -10.62 -7.07 5.58
CA PRO A 297 -10.75 -5.63 5.71
C PRO A 297 -11.30 -5.22 7.08
N TYR A 298 -10.74 -4.15 7.60
CA TYR A 298 -11.25 -3.34 8.71
C TYR A 298 -11.49 -1.92 8.20
N GLU A 299 -12.29 -1.16 8.94
CA GLU A 299 -12.56 0.24 8.64
C GLU A 299 -12.58 1.12 9.89
N SER A 300 -12.39 2.41 9.66
CA SER A 300 -12.51 3.45 10.67
C SER A 300 -12.97 4.76 10.05
N THR A 301 -13.85 5.49 10.75
CA THR A 301 -14.14 6.91 10.48
C THR A 301 -13.48 7.84 11.51
N ASP A 302 -12.69 7.27 12.43
CA ASP A 302 -11.95 7.97 13.48
C ASP A 302 -10.55 7.37 13.59
N VAL A 303 -9.76 7.57 12.53
CA VAL A 303 -8.39 7.04 12.44
C VAL A 303 -7.52 7.55 13.59
N LYS A 304 -7.66 8.84 13.97
CA LYS A 304 -6.89 9.44 15.07
C LYS A 304 -7.28 8.87 16.44
N GLY A 305 -8.53 8.46 16.64
CA GLY A 305 -8.97 7.74 17.83
C GLY A 305 -8.53 6.28 17.87
N GLY A 306 -7.95 5.75 16.79
CA GLY A 306 -7.39 4.40 16.72
C GLY A 306 -8.42 3.28 16.78
N LYS A 307 -9.70 3.58 16.52
CA LYS A 307 -10.79 2.61 16.56
C LYS A 307 -10.97 1.98 15.18
N TRP A 308 -10.78 0.67 15.10
CA TRP A 308 -10.92 -0.11 13.87
C TRP A 308 -11.90 -1.25 14.07
N THR A 309 -12.84 -1.41 13.16
CA THR A 309 -13.86 -2.48 13.19
C THR A 309 -13.76 -3.32 11.95
N ALA A 310 -14.02 -4.63 12.05
CA ALA A 310 -14.05 -5.50 10.88
C ALA A 310 -15.12 -5.00 9.88
N SER A 311 -14.76 -4.90 8.61
CA SER A 311 -15.69 -4.61 7.51
C SER A 311 -16.35 -5.90 7.01
N ASP A 312 -17.41 -5.76 6.21
CA ASP A 312 -17.90 -6.88 5.41
C ASP A 312 -16.78 -7.40 4.48
N ARG A 313 -16.63 -8.72 4.42
CA ARG A 313 -15.64 -9.42 3.60
C ARG A 313 -16.28 -10.24 2.48
N SER A 314 -17.61 -10.25 2.36
CA SER A 314 -18.33 -11.11 1.41
C SER A 314 -17.82 -10.98 -0.04
N ALA A 315 -17.41 -9.78 -0.44
CA ALA A 315 -16.88 -9.45 -1.77
C ALA A 315 -15.35 -9.30 -1.83
N PHE A 316 -14.62 -9.57 -0.74
CA PHE A 316 -13.16 -9.49 -0.72
C PHE A 316 -12.53 -10.88 -0.99
N PRO A 317 -11.53 -10.99 -1.88
CA PRO A 317 -10.92 -12.27 -2.21
C PRO A 317 -10.25 -12.95 -1.00
N LYS A 318 -10.32 -14.27 -0.97
CA LYS A 318 -9.58 -15.10 -0.01
C LYS A 318 -8.15 -15.36 -0.49
N ASN A 319 -7.28 -15.75 0.45
CA ASN A 319 -5.89 -16.17 0.24
C ASN A 319 -4.92 -15.08 -0.25
N LEU A 320 -5.38 -13.83 -0.38
CA LEU A 320 -4.48 -12.68 -0.50
C LEU A 320 -3.64 -12.55 0.76
N ARG A 321 -2.33 -12.44 0.60
CA ARG A 321 -1.39 -12.22 1.70
C ARG A 321 -0.85 -10.79 1.65
N HIS A 322 -0.05 -10.45 2.66
CA HIS A 322 0.55 -9.14 2.86
C HIS A 322 0.92 -8.44 1.54
N GLY A 323 0.41 -7.23 1.33
CA GLY A 323 0.58 -6.44 0.13
C GLY A 323 0.07 -5.02 0.35
N SER A 324 -0.44 -4.37 -0.69
CA SER A 324 -0.80 -2.95 -0.66
C SER A 324 -1.93 -2.61 -1.63
N VAL A 325 -2.52 -1.42 -1.44
CA VAL A 325 -3.64 -0.93 -2.27
C VAL A 325 -3.39 0.52 -2.65
N LEU A 326 -3.44 0.80 -3.95
CA LEU A 326 -3.30 2.13 -4.54
C LEU A 326 -4.68 2.62 -5.02
N PRO A 327 -5.20 3.76 -4.56
CA PRO A 327 -6.35 4.40 -5.21
C PRO A 327 -5.98 4.87 -6.62
N VAL A 328 -6.88 4.67 -7.58
CA VAL A 328 -6.66 4.98 -9.00
C VAL A 328 -7.84 5.74 -9.63
N ASN A 329 -7.53 6.54 -10.64
CA ASN A 329 -8.52 7.23 -11.47
C ASN A 329 -9.07 6.32 -12.59
N ALA A 330 -10.07 6.83 -13.32
CA ALA A 330 -10.77 6.06 -14.35
C ALA A 330 -9.86 5.62 -15.51
N ALA A 331 -8.92 6.47 -15.92
CA ALA A 331 -8.00 6.18 -17.01
C ALA A 331 -7.03 5.06 -16.62
N GLN A 332 -6.45 5.14 -15.43
CA GLN A 332 -5.58 4.10 -14.85
C GLN A 332 -6.32 2.78 -14.69
N LEU A 333 -7.51 2.80 -14.09
CA LEU A 333 -8.33 1.60 -13.89
C LEU A 333 -8.68 0.91 -15.22
N SER A 334 -9.03 1.69 -16.23
CA SER A 334 -9.35 1.18 -17.58
C SER A 334 -8.13 0.59 -18.26
N ALA A 335 -6.97 1.28 -18.21
CA ALA A 335 -5.73 0.81 -18.81
C ALA A 335 -5.27 -0.52 -18.19
N VAL A 336 -5.28 -0.61 -16.85
CA VAL A 336 -4.90 -1.83 -16.12
C VAL A 336 -5.84 -2.98 -16.46
N SER A 337 -7.16 -2.74 -16.47
CA SER A 337 -8.15 -3.78 -16.79
C SER A 337 -8.07 -4.24 -18.26
N ALA A 338 -7.70 -3.34 -19.18
CA ALA A 338 -7.53 -3.68 -20.60
C ALA A 338 -6.25 -4.50 -20.85
N LYS A 339 -5.14 -4.16 -20.18
CA LYS A 339 -3.89 -4.92 -20.28
C LYS A 339 -3.99 -6.29 -19.62
N TRP A 340 -4.58 -6.34 -18.43
CA TRP A 340 -4.64 -7.52 -17.57
C TRP A 340 -6.10 -7.89 -17.30
N PRO A 341 -6.80 -8.55 -18.25
CA PRO A 341 -8.21 -8.87 -18.07
C PRO A 341 -8.44 -9.81 -16.88
N ALA A 342 -9.60 -9.67 -16.24
CA ALA A 342 -10.05 -10.57 -15.18
C ALA A 342 -10.16 -12.03 -15.66
#